data_AF-A0A1J4J8L6-F1
#
_entry.id   AF-A0A1J4J8L6-F1
#
_cell.length_a   1.000
_cell.length_b   1.000
_cell.length_c   1.000
_cell.angle_alpha   90.00
_cell.angle_beta   90.00
_cell.angle_gamma   90.00
#
_symmetry.space_group_name_H-M   'P 1'
#
loop_
_entity.id
_entity.type
_entity.pdbx_description
1 polymer ?
#
loop_
_entity_poly.entity_id
_entity_poly.type
_entity_poly.pdbx_seq_one_letter_code
_entity_poly.pdbx_strand_id
1 'polypeptide(L)'
;MNLDASVIDAIKEKQLEGCPVDNKIALIITGHQEDAAAKATFFNTRCYLFDSNGAEQKTSEGRYRYSQLLDFNDSLIHDYGAIRLLRTFPPKKWVGNKEGDFVAQRMEALQNWLTELCLDEETAQDKKVLAFFNLNTE
;
A
#
# COMPACT_ATOMS: atom_id res chain seq x y z
N MET A 1 -13.42 8.67 4.24
CA MET A 1 -12.76 9.25 5.44
C MET A 1 -11.28 9.42 5.13
N ASN A 2 -10.66 10.52 5.53
CA ASN A 2 -9.23 10.75 5.39
C ASN A 2 -8.55 10.57 6.75
N LEU A 3 -7.31 10.09 6.75
CA LEU A 3 -6.48 10.01 7.94
C LEU A 3 -5.90 11.39 8.29
N ASP A 4 -5.69 11.61 9.57
CA ASP A 4 -5.01 12.79 10.08
C ASP A 4 -3.52 12.75 9.73
N ALA A 5 -2.90 13.93 9.58
CA ALA A 5 -1.49 14.06 9.23
C ALA A 5 -0.57 13.31 10.22
N SER A 6 -0.86 13.36 11.51
CA SER A 6 -0.09 12.66 12.54
C SER A 6 -0.11 11.14 12.38
N VAL A 7 -1.23 10.57 11.92
CA VAL A 7 -1.34 9.13 11.66
C VAL A 7 -0.55 8.76 10.41
N ILE A 8 -0.62 9.59 9.37
CA ILE A 8 0.16 9.42 8.14
C ILE A 8 1.66 9.44 8.48
N ASP A 9 2.11 10.41 9.28
CA ASP A 9 3.50 10.53 9.68
C ASP A 9 3.95 9.33 10.53
N ALA A 10 3.14 8.88 11.48
CA ALA A 10 3.47 7.70 12.30
C ALA A 10 3.62 6.42 11.46
N ILE A 11 2.77 6.22 10.44
CA ILE A 11 2.88 5.08 9.52
C ILE A 11 4.16 5.20 8.68
N LYS A 12 4.43 6.40 8.16
CA LYS A 12 5.64 6.70 7.37
C LYS A 12 6.90 6.37 8.18
N GLU A 13 7.00 6.91 9.39
CA GLU A 13 8.14 6.69 10.29
C GLU A 13 8.33 5.20 10.58
N LYS A 14 7.25 4.49 10.96
CA LYS A 14 7.31 3.05 11.20
C LYS A 14 7.83 2.26 9.99
N GLN A 15 7.35 2.58 8.80
CA GLN A 15 7.79 1.90 7.57
C GLN A 15 9.26 2.20 7.26
N LEU A 16 9.68 3.46 7.36
CA LEU A 16 11.08 3.84 7.10
C LEU A 16 12.05 3.28 8.15
N GLU A 17 11.67 3.25 9.42
CA GLU A 17 12.50 2.68 10.49
C GLU A 17 12.68 1.17 10.32
N GLY A 18 11.63 0.46 9.94
CA GLY A 18 11.67 -0.99 9.78
C GLY A 18 12.09 -1.48 8.38
N CYS A 19 12.21 -0.60 7.38
CA CYS A 19 12.61 -0.98 6.03
C CYS A 19 14.06 -1.50 6.02
N PRO A 20 14.29 -2.78 5.62
CA PRO A 20 15.59 -3.44 5.78
C PRO A 20 16.61 -3.08 4.69
N VAL A 21 16.20 -2.29 3.69
CA VAL A 21 17.04 -1.89 2.55
C VAL A 21 17.52 -0.45 2.67
N ASP A 22 18.62 -0.15 1.99
CA ASP A 22 19.21 1.20 1.97
C ASP A 22 18.26 2.22 1.32
N ASN A 23 17.70 1.88 0.16
CA ASN A 23 16.72 2.73 -0.53
C ASN A 23 15.31 2.38 -0.02
N LYS A 24 14.81 3.21 0.89
CA LYS A 24 13.60 2.91 1.66
C LYS A 24 12.35 3.38 0.93
N ILE A 25 11.27 2.61 1.08
CA ILE A 25 9.94 3.01 0.61
C ILE A 25 8.97 3.20 1.77
N ALA A 26 8.01 4.11 1.58
CA ALA A 26 6.84 4.20 2.44
C ALA A 26 5.57 4.26 1.58
N LEU A 27 4.59 3.41 1.87
CA LEU A 27 3.33 3.23 1.15
C LEU A 27 2.16 3.42 2.11
N ILE A 28 1.41 4.51 1.93
CA ILE A 28 0.45 4.98 2.93
C ILE A 28 -0.91 5.24 2.29
N ILE A 29 -1.96 4.60 2.78
CA ILE A 29 -3.35 4.91 2.45
C ILE A 29 -3.77 6.11 3.30
N THR A 30 -4.02 7.23 2.66
CA THR A 30 -4.40 8.50 3.32
C THR A 30 -5.91 8.65 3.49
N GLY A 31 -6.70 7.76 2.89
CA GLY A 31 -8.14 7.77 3.01
C GLY A 31 -8.83 6.95 1.92
N HIS A 32 -10.15 7.10 1.84
CA HIS A 32 -10.95 6.47 0.80
C HIS A 32 -12.08 7.36 0.31
N GLN A 33 -12.49 7.12 -0.94
CA GLN A 33 -13.57 7.83 -1.62
C GLN A 33 -14.42 6.83 -2.40
N GLU A 34 -15.73 6.99 -2.35
CA GLU A 34 -16.63 6.27 -3.25
C GLU A 34 -16.68 6.96 -4.61
N ASP A 35 -16.66 6.15 -5.66
CA ASP A 35 -16.91 6.59 -7.02
C ASP A 35 -18.20 5.95 -7.52
N ALA A 36 -19.21 6.79 -7.76
CA ALA A 36 -20.53 6.35 -8.21
C ALA A 36 -20.51 5.80 -9.64
N ALA A 37 -19.66 6.35 -10.52
CA ALA A 37 -19.58 5.94 -11.91
C ALA A 37 -18.91 4.56 -12.03
N ALA A 38 -17.81 4.36 -11.32
CA ALA A 38 -17.11 3.08 -11.23
C ALA A 38 -17.81 2.08 -10.30
N LYS A 39 -18.81 2.53 -9.53
CA LYS A 39 -19.50 1.76 -8.48
C LYS A 39 -18.53 1.11 -7.49
N ALA A 40 -17.42 1.76 -7.17
CA ALA A 40 -16.31 1.20 -6.41
C ALA A 40 -15.80 2.18 -5.34
N THR A 41 -15.14 1.64 -4.33
CA THR A 41 -14.38 2.42 -3.35
C THR A 41 -12.91 2.45 -3.78
N PHE A 42 -12.35 3.65 -3.84
CA PHE A 42 -10.93 3.88 -4.08
C PHE A 42 -10.24 4.27 -2.78
N PHE A 43 -9.07 3.70 -2.56
CA PHE A 43 -8.16 4.05 -1.47
C PHE A 43 -7.11 5.01 -2.02
N ASN A 44 -7.06 6.21 -1.44
CA ASN A 44 -6.09 7.21 -1.80
C ASN A 44 -4.75 6.82 -1.15
N THR A 45 -3.69 6.82 -1.92
CA THR A 45 -2.37 6.42 -1.46
C THR A 45 -1.35 7.52 -1.72
N ARG A 46 -0.47 7.75 -0.76
CA ARG A 46 0.74 8.54 -0.93
C ARG A 46 1.94 7.62 -0.72
N CYS A 47 2.86 7.65 -1.67
CA CYS A 47 4.00 6.75 -1.72
C CYS A 47 5.28 7.57 -1.79
N TYR A 48 6.33 7.07 -1.16
CA TYR A 48 7.61 7.74 -1.05
C TYR A 48 8.75 6.77 -1.34
N LEU A 49 9.80 7.29 -1.97
CA LEU A 49 11.09 6.65 -2.12
C LEU A 49 12.16 7.55 -1.50
N PHE A 50 13.00 6.97 -0.65
CA PHE A 50 14.14 7.62 0.00
C PHE A 50 15.43 6.92 -0.42
N ASP A 51 16.52 7.67 -0.52
CA ASP A 51 17.84 7.10 -0.73
C ASP A 51 18.48 6.61 0.58
N SER A 52 19.66 6.01 0.45
CA SER A 52 20.48 5.51 1.57
C SER A 52 20.87 6.57 2.60
N ASN A 53 20.80 7.86 2.26
CA ASN A 53 21.10 8.97 3.16
C ASN A 53 19.84 9.50 3.86
N GLY A 54 18.66 8.91 3.58
CA GLY A 54 17.38 9.33 4.09
C GLY A 54 16.80 10.57 3.38
N ALA A 55 17.35 10.96 2.22
CA ALA A 55 16.77 12.04 1.43
C ALA A 55 15.62 11.52 0.57
N GLU A 56 14.51 12.25 0.54
CA GLU A 56 13.37 11.94 -0.33
C GLU A 56 13.76 12.10 -1.80
N GLN A 57 13.70 11.00 -2.55
CA GLN A 57 14.02 10.97 -3.99
C GLN A 57 12.77 11.18 -4.84
N LYS A 58 11.64 10.59 -4.41
CA LYS A 58 10.39 10.67 -5.16
C LYS A 58 9.19 10.54 -4.24
N THR A 59 8.16 11.31 -4.55
CA THR A 59 6.82 11.18 -3.98
C THR A 59 5.81 10.98 -5.09
N SER A 60 4.86 10.09 -4.88
CA SER A 60 3.74 9.85 -5.80
C SER A 60 2.41 9.80 -5.04
N GLU A 61 1.34 10.21 -5.71
CA GLU A 61 -0.02 10.03 -5.23
C GLU A 61 -0.80 9.16 -6.21
N GLY A 62 -1.60 8.24 -5.67
CA GLY A 62 -2.35 7.26 -6.42
C GLY A 62 -3.73 7.00 -5.81
N ARG A 63 -4.59 6.36 -6.59
CA ARG A 63 -5.91 5.91 -6.12
C ARG A 63 -6.15 4.51 -6.64
N TYR A 64 -6.27 3.54 -5.75
CA TYR A 64 -6.43 2.14 -6.11
C TYR A 64 -7.74 1.59 -5.55
N ARG A 65 -8.47 0.84 -6.37
CA ARG A 65 -9.58 0.02 -5.87
C ARG A 65 -9.04 -1.27 -5.28
N TYR A 66 -9.79 -1.87 -4.35
CA TYR A 66 -9.40 -3.15 -3.73
C TYR A 66 -9.01 -4.23 -4.75
N SER A 67 -9.74 -4.39 -5.85
CA SER A 67 -9.42 -5.41 -6.85
C SER A 67 -8.10 -5.14 -7.57
N GLN A 68 -7.69 -3.89 -7.79
CA GLN A 68 -6.36 -3.62 -8.38
C GLN A 68 -5.24 -4.06 -7.45
N LEU A 69 -5.40 -3.80 -6.15
CA LEU A 69 -4.43 -4.24 -5.14
C LEU A 69 -4.42 -5.76 -5.00
N LEU A 70 -5.58 -6.40 -5.14
CA LEU A 70 -5.70 -7.87 -5.13
C LEU A 70 -5.00 -8.47 -6.34
N ASP A 71 -5.28 -7.98 -7.55
CA ASP A 71 -4.65 -8.46 -8.79
C ASP A 71 -3.12 -8.30 -8.71
N PHE A 72 -2.66 -7.19 -8.12
CA PHE A 72 -1.23 -6.97 -7.89
C PHE A 72 -0.65 -7.94 -6.85
N ASN A 73 -1.33 -8.15 -5.72
CA ASN A 73 -0.93 -9.12 -4.70
C ASN A 73 -0.85 -10.55 -5.28
N ASP A 74 -1.81 -10.94 -6.11
CA ASP A 74 -1.80 -12.24 -6.80
C ASP A 74 -0.59 -12.36 -7.75
N SER A 75 -0.18 -11.27 -8.40
CA SER A 75 1.04 -11.24 -9.20
C SER A 75 2.31 -11.38 -8.35
N LEU A 76 2.37 -10.76 -7.17
CA LEU A 76 3.48 -10.92 -6.24
C LEU A 76 3.53 -12.35 -5.67
N ILE A 77 2.38 -12.96 -5.37
CA ILE A 77 2.29 -14.36 -4.91
C ILE A 77 2.88 -15.32 -5.93
N HIS A 78 2.64 -15.07 -7.21
CA HIS A 78 3.23 -15.87 -8.29
C HIS A 78 4.76 -15.79 -8.28
N ASP A 79 5.32 -14.61 -7.98
CA ASP A 79 6.76 -14.37 -8.03
C ASP A 79 7.51 -14.82 -6.76
N TYR A 80 6.93 -14.58 -5.57
CA TYR A 80 7.58 -14.81 -4.27
C TYR A 80 7.00 -16.00 -3.48
N GLY A 81 5.91 -16.58 -3.95
CA GLY A 81 5.23 -17.70 -3.30
C GLY A 81 4.10 -17.30 -2.35
N ALA A 82 3.05 -18.12 -2.36
CA ALA A 82 1.78 -17.91 -1.67
C ALA A 82 1.87 -17.74 -0.14
N ILE A 83 2.84 -18.37 0.52
CA ILE A 83 2.89 -18.42 2.00
C ILE A 83 3.15 -17.04 2.62
N ARG A 84 3.98 -16.22 1.97
CA ARG A 84 4.43 -14.91 2.46
C ARG A 84 3.35 -13.83 2.30
N LEU A 85 2.63 -13.87 1.18
CA LEU A 85 1.79 -12.74 0.73
C LEU A 85 0.28 -12.98 0.86
N LEU A 86 -0.20 -14.23 0.87
CA LEU A 86 -1.64 -14.50 1.07
C LEU A 86 -2.11 -14.20 2.50
N ARG A 87 -1.23 -14.34 3.50
CA ARG A 87 -1.61 -14.20 4.91
C ARG A 87 -1.87 -12.76 5.32
N THR A 88 -1.29 -11.81 4.59
CA THR A 88 -1.30 -10.39 4.93
C THR A 88 -2.39 -9.63 4.18
N PHE A 89 -2.90 -10.15 3.06
CA PHE A 89 -3.89 -9.45 2.24
C PHE A 89 -5.33 -9.61 2.75
N PRO A 90 -6.13 -8.53 2.88
CA PRO A 90 -7.50 -8.64 3.37
C PRO A 90 -8.41 -9.44 2.43
N PRO A 91 -9.34 -10.26 2.97
CA PRO A 91 -10.20 -11.11 2.16
C PRO A 91 -11.26 -10.33 1.38
N LYS A 92 -11.73 -10.95 0.30
CA LYS A 92 -12.81 -10.41 -0.52
C LYS A 92 -14.16 -10.66 0.15
N LYS A 93 -14.87 -9.59 0.50
CA LYS A 93 -16.27 -9.64 0.93
C LYS A 93 -17.17 -9.29 -0.26
N TRP A 94 -18.13 -10.16 -0.56
CA TRP A 94 -19.06 -10.00 -1.69
C TRP A 94 -20.37 -9.29 -1.29
N VAL A 95 -20.75 -9.35 -0.01
CA VAL A 95 -21.97 -8.73 0.55
C VAL A 95 -21.57 -7.63 1.54
N GLY A 96 -22.24 -6.47 1.53
CA GLY A 96 -21.94 -5.38 2.48
C GLY A 96 -20.54 -4.77 2.30
N ASN A 97 -20.00 -4.82 1.09
CA ASN A 97 -18.62 -4.40 0.80
C ASN A 97 -18.42 -2.88 0.67
N LYS A 98 -19.50 -2.12 0.83
CA LYS A 98 -19.56 -0.65 0.85
C LYS A 98 -20.06 -0.10 2.20
N GLU A 99 -20.31 -0.98 3.17
CA GLU A 99 -20.65 -0.56 4.53
C GLU A 99 -19.46 0.22 5.11
N GLY A 100 -19.72 1.39 5.72
CA GLY A 100 -18.65 2.29 6.18
C GLY A 100 -17.64 1.61 7.10
N ASP A 101 -18.12 0.85 8.10
CA ASP A 101 -17.27 0.11 9.03
C ASP A 101 -16.40 -0.93 8.33
N PHE A 102 -16.96 -1.60 7.31
CA PHE A 102 -16.22 -2.58 6.54
C PHE A 102 -15.14 -1.92 5.65
N VAL A 103 -15.44 -0.77 5.06
CA VAL A 103 -14.46 0.01 4.28
C VAL A 103 -13.32 0.47 5.18
N ALA A 104 -13.61 0.92 6.40
CA ALA A 104 -12.59 1.31 7.38
C ALA A 104 -11.70 0.12 7.79
N GLN A 105 -12.29 -1.01 8.16
CA GLN A 105 -11.54 -2.24 8.49
C GLN A 105 -10.68 -2.72 7.31
N ARG A 106 -11.20 -2.64 6.09
CA ARG A 106 -10.45 -2.98 4.89
C ARG A 106 -9.30 -2.00 4.65
N MET A 107 -9.52 -0.71 4.87
CA MET A 107 -8.47 0.31 4.74
C MET A 107 -7.30 0.01 5.68
N GLU A 108 -7.58 -0.31 6.94
CA GLU A 108 -6.59 -0.70 7.94
C GLU A 108 -5.84 -1.97 7.53
N ALA A 109 -6.56 -3.02 7.10
CA ALA A 109 -5.94 -4.26 6.68
C ALA A 109 -5.08 -4.10 5.41
N LEU A 110 -5.50 -3.26 4.46
CA LEU A 110 -4.68 -2.91 3.29
C LEU A 110 -3.43 -2.11 3.71
N GLN A 111 -3.55 -1.19 4.67
CA GLN A 111 -2.40 -0.46 5.20
C GLN A 111 -1.39 -1.39 5.88
N ASN A 112 -1.87 -2.40 6.61
CA ASN A 112 -1.01 -3.42 7.21
C ASN A 112 -0.29 -4.22 6.12
N TRP A 113 -1.00 -4.68 5.09
CA TRP A 113 -0.37 -5.35 3.94
C TRP A 113 0.72 -4.49 3.27
N LEU A 114 0.44 -3.21 3.00
CA LEU A 114 1.44 -2.28 2.45
C LEU A 114 2.67 -2.13 3.35
N THR A 115 2.44 -2.10 4.67
CA THR A 115 3.51 -2.05 5.66
C THR A 115 4.40 -3.29 5.55
N GLU A 116 3.81 -4.48 5.48
CA GLU A 116 4.58 -5.72 5.30
C GLU A 116 5.43 -5.70 4.02
N LEU A 117 4.93 -5.14 2.91
CA LEU A 117 5.74 -4.98 1.69
C LEU A 117 6.95 -4.05 1.89
N CYS A 118 6.81 -3.01 2.72
CA CYS A 118 7.90 -2.07 2.99
C CYS A 118 8.95 -2.65 3.96
N LEU A 119 8.52 -3.54 4.85
CA LEU A 119 9.38 -4.19 5.86
C LEU A 119 10.10 -5.43 5.33
N ASP A 120 9.81 -5.81 4.09
CA ASP A 120 10.31 -7.00 3.47
C ASP A 120 11.40 -6.68 2.43
N GLU A 121 12.58 -7.27 2.60
CA GLU A 121 13.77 -6.92 1.81
C GLU A 121 13.58 -7.13 0.31
N GLU A 122 12.88 -8.18 -0.10
CA GLU A 122 12.71 -8.48 -1.53
C GLU A 122 11.70 -7.55 -2.17
N THR A 123 10.55 -7.30 -1.50
CA THR A 123 9.50 -6.46 -2.09
C THR A 123 9.79 -4.97 -1.97
N ALA A 124 10.52 -4.51 -0.95
CA ALA A 124 10.83 -3.09 -0.76
C ALA A 124 11.68 -2.50 -1.90
N GLN A 125 12.50 -3.33 -2.54
CA GLN A 125 13.36 -2.94 -3.67
C GLN A 125 12.86 -3.49 -5.02
N ASP A 126 11.71 -4.19 -5.03
CA ASP A 126 11.22 -4.83 -6.25
C ASP A 126 10.76 -3.81 -7.29
N LYS A 127 11.21 -4.01 -8.53
CA LYS A 127 10.92 -3.10 -9.64
C LYS A 127 9.43 -3.07 -10.00
N LYS A 128 8.69 -4.17 -9.81
CA LYS A 128 7.24 -4.18 -10.05
C LYS A 128 6.50 -3.43 -8.95
N VAL A 129 6.91 -3.57 -7.69
CA VAL A 129 6.37 -2.77 -6.56
C VAL A 129 6.63 -1.28 -6.81
N LEU A 130 7.87 -0.90 -7.08
CA LEU A 130 8.23 0.48 -7.38
C LEU A 130 7.49 1.00 -8.62
N ALA A 131 7.34 0.21 -9.68
CA ALA A 131 6.56 0.60 -10.86
C ALA A 131 5.08 0.80 -10.55
N PHE A 132 4.46 -0.15 -9.84
CA PHE A 132 3.04 -0.13 -9.52
C PHE A 132 2.66 1.12 -8.72
N PHE A 133 3.51 1.52 -7.77
CA PHE A 133 3.32 2.73 -6.96
C PHE A 133 3.96 3.99 -7.56
N ASN A 134 4.42 3.95 -8.82
CA ASN A 134 5.06 5.06 -9.51
C ASN A 134 6.26 5.67 -8.74
N LEU A 135 7.10 4.81 -8.17
CA LEU A 135 8.32 5.17 -7.42
C LEU A 135 9.61 4.93 -8.21
N ASN A 136 9.57 4.33 -9.40
CA ASN A 136 10.77 4.20 -10.23
C ASN A 136 11.39 5.58 -10.53
N THR A 137 12.69 5.71 -10.30
CA THR A 137 13.50 6.81 -10.81
C THR A 137 13.89 6.48 -12.26
N GLU A 138 13.74 7.44 -13.17
CA GLU A 138 14.12 7.29 -14.59
C GLU A 138 15.61 6.99 -14.77
#